data_AF-A0A1C6NCF2-F1
#
_entry.id   AF-A0A1C6NCF2-F1
#
_cell.length_a   1.000
_cell.length_b   1.000
_cell.length_c   1.000
_cell.angle_alpha   90.00
_cell.angle_beta   90.00
_cell.angle_gamma   90.00
#
_symmetry.space_group_name_H-M   'P 1'
#
loop_
_entity.id
_entity.type
_entity.pdbx_description
1 polymer ?
#
loop_
_entity_poly.entity_id
_entity_poly.type
_entity_poly.pdbx_seq_one_letter_code
_entity_poly.pdbx_strand_id
1 'polypeptide(L)'
;MTVLPDDGLSLAAEFPDATHEQWQRLVEGVLRKSGKEVSGDDAEEALSTTLEDGLSTRPLYTARDAVADTGFPGFAPFVRGGRPEGATPGGWDVRQRHAGSDPARTNEAVLADLENGVTSLWLTVGHGSVPVDGIGRALDGVYLDLVAVVLDAGDASGAAGRALLELYGERGVRADEARGNLGADPLGYAARSGREPGPTDWHDAVDLARTTTGRWPGVRALTVDALPYHEAGGSAAQELGLSLATGVAYLRLLTDAGLSVDEAVGQLDFRYAASADQFLTIAKLRAARRLWARVVEVSGGGAGAQRQHAVTSSVMMTRRDPWVNMLRTTLATLGAGVGGADAVTVLPFDDAIGLPDAFARRIARNTSAVLVEESHLARVVDPAGGSWYVERLTDELAHAGWEFFREVERAGGAAAALRSGFTGERLAATWAARGKRLATRREPITGVSEFPNLGERPVEREPAPAPVSGGLPRVRRDEAYEVLRARSDAYLARTGARPKVFLAALGPAAAHTARASFAANLFQAGGIEPVHDPVSVDAATVAAAFTASGATLACLCSSDPVYAEQGAAVAGALRAAGAARVLLAGRPGEVPDVDTYVFAGCDAVATLTSVLDSLGVS
;
A
#
# COMPACT_ATOMS: atom_id res chain seq x y z
N MET A 1 -24.20 -33.15 18.69
CA MET A 1 -23.33 -33.75 19.71
C MET A 1 -22.47 -34.77 18.99
N THR A 2 -21.43 -34.31 18.30
CA THR A 2 -20.45 -35.17 17.62
C THR A 2 -19.47 -35.61 18.69
N VAL A 3 -19.58 -36.88 19.08
CA VAL A 3 -18.59 -37.54 19.92
C VAL A 3 -17.30 -37.57 19.11
N LEU A 4 -16.28 -36.83 19.56
CA LEU A 4 -14.93 -36.95 19.01
C LEU A 4 -14.48 -38.40 19.19
N PRO A 5 -13.88 -39.02 18.17
CA PRO A 5 -13.37 -40.37 18.33
C PRO A 5 -12.19 -40.34 19.32
N ASP A 6 -12.22 -41.30 20.25
CA ASP A 6 -11.32 -41.43 21.39
C ASP A 6 -9.98 -42.04 20.91
N ASP A 7 -9.30 -41.36 19.99
CA ASP A 7 -8.16 -41.90 19.25
C ASP A 7 -6.88 -42.04 20.09
N GLY A 8 -6.92 -41.66 21.37
CA GLY A 8 -5.80 -41.82 22.30
C GLY A 8 -4.53 -41.03 21.94
N LEU A 9 -4.59 -40.09 20.99
CA LEU A 9 -3.45 -39.28 20.58
C LEU A 9 -3.24 -38.12 21.57
N SER A 10 -2.40 -38.34 22.57
CA SER A 10 -1.91 -37.28 23.45
C SER A 10 -0.76 -36.54 22.76
N LEU A 11 -0.90 -35.23 22.54
CA LEU A 11 0.16 -34.37 21.96
C LEU A 11 0.79 -33.52 23.06
N ALA A 12 0.37 -32.25 23.18
CA ALA A 12 0.88 -31.35 24.22
C ALA A 12 0.58 -31.84 25.64
N ALA A 13 -0.49 -32.62 25.83
CA ALA A 13 -0.88 -33.20 27.11
C ALA A 13 0.10 -34.26 27.66
N GLU A 14 1.09 -34.71 26.87
CA GLU A 14 2.20 -35.55 27.38
C GLU A 14 3.25 -34.75 28.17
N PHE A 15 3.21 -33.41 28.07
CA PHE A 15 4.11 -32.51 28.79
C PHE A 15 3.35 -31.76 29.88
N PRO A 16 4.04 -31.26 30.93
CA PRO A 16 3.44 -30.29 31.83
C PRO A 16 2.94 -29.06 31.05
N ASP A 17 1.80 -28.52 31.44
CA ASP A 17 1.24 -27.32 30.82
C ASP A 17 2.26 -26.18 30.81
N ALA A 18 2.55 -25.68 29.62
CA ALA A 18 3.43 -24.52 29.45
C ALA A 18 2.69 -23.26 29.90
N THR A 19 3.28 -22.50 30.83
CA THR A 19 2.72 -21.24 31.30
C THR A 19 3.29 -20.06 30.52
N HIS A 20 2.53 -18.97 30.43
CA HIS A 20 2.99 -17.75 29.77
C HIS A 20 4.24 -17.17 30.44
N GLU A 21 4.34 -17.28 31.76
CA GLU A 21 5.47 -16.83 32.57
C GLU A 21 6.73 -17.69 32.29
N GLN A 22 6.57 -18.96 31.91
CA GLN A 22 7.69 -19.77 31.41
C GLN A 22 8.19 -19.24 30.06
N TRP A 23 7.28 -18.89 29.15
CA TRP A 23 7.66 -18.29 27.86
C TRP A 23 8.30 -16.91 28.04
N GLN A 24 7.75 -16.03 28.89
CA GLN A 24 8.33 -14.72 29.21
C GLN A 24 9.78 -14.86 29.69
N ARG A 25 10.09 -15.80 30.59
CA ARG A 25 11.47 -16.05 31.04
C ARG A 25 12.42 -16.46 29.91
N LEU A 26 11.93 -17.16 28.88
CA LEU A 26 12.73 -17.48 27.70
C LEU A 26 12.99 -16.23 26.86
N VAL A 27 11.97 -15.39 26.67
CA VAL A 27 12.07 -14.09 25.98
C VAL A 27 13.11 -13.20 26.67
N GLU A 28 13.01 -13.05 27.99
CA GLU A 28 13.99 -12.32 28.81
C GLU A 28 15.41 -12.85 28.62
N GLY A 29 15.58 -14.17 28.59
CA GLY A 29 16.87 -14.81 28.35
C GLY A 29 17.47 -14.45 27.00
N VAL A 30 16.65 -14.29 25.96
CA VAL A 30 17.09 -13.88 24.62
C VAL A 30 17.40 -12.38 24.58
N LEU A 31 16.53 -11.53 25.17
CA LEU A 31 16.74 -10.08 25.21
C LEU A 31 17.98 -9.68 26.03
N ARG A 32 18.28 -10.42 27.11
CA ARG A 32 19.51 -10.21 27.87
C ARG A 32 20.76 -10.44 27.03
N LYS A 33 20.75 -11.42 26.13
CA LYS A 33 21.87 -11.68 25.19
C LYS A 33 22.05 -10.55 24.16
N SER A 34 20.99 -9.79 23.87
CA SER A 34 21.07 -8.61 23.01
C SER A 34 21.31 -7.30 23.79
N GLY A 35 21.59 -7.39 25.10
CA GLY A 35 21.91 -6.24 25.95
C GLY A 35 20.70 -5.46 26.47
N LYS A 36 19.48 -6.03 26.36
CA LYS A 36 18.25 -5.45 26.96
C LYS A 36 17.91 -6.18 28.25
N GLU A 37 17.92 -5.44 29.37
CA GLU A 37 17.52 -5.95 30.69
C GLU A 37 16.06 -5.52 31.00
N VAL A 38 15.11 -6.32 30.52
CA VAL A 38 13.65 -6.13 30.73
C VAL A 38 13.02 -7.45 31.17
N SER A 39 11.87 -7.41 31.84
CA SER A 39 11.20 -8.59 32.41
C SER A 39 9.68 -8.53 32.29
N GLY A 40 9.02 -9.70 32.28
CA GLY A 40 7.56 -9.80 32.20
C GLY A 40 7.00 -9.07 30.98
N ASP A 41 5.94 -8.28 31.18
CA ASP A 41 5.24 -7.55 30.12
C ASP A 41 6.17 -6.56 29.39
N ASP A 42 7.15 -5.94 30.07
CA ASP A 42 8.13 -5.05 29.44
C ASP A 42 9.02 -5.79 28.44
N ALA A 43 9.26 -7.08 28.66
CA ALA A 43 10.02 -7.92 27.72
C ALA A 43 9.23 -8.21 26.44
N GLU A 44 7.91 -8.37 26.54
CA GLU A 44 7.02 -8.52 25.39
C GLU A 44 6.86 -7.21 24.63
N GLU A 45 6.67 -6.11 25.34
CA GLU A 45 6.58 -4.78 24.75
C GLU A 45 7.85 -4.41 23.99
N ALA A 46 9.03 -4.80 24.52
CA ALA A 46 10.31 -4.60 23.84
C ALA A 46 10.46 -5.34 22.48
N LEU A 47 9.58 -6.31 22.20
CA LEU A 47 9.47 -7.05 20.94
C LEU A 47 8.25 -6.63 20.11
N SER A 48 7.38 -5.79 20.65
CA SER A 48 6.17 -5.34 19.96
C SER A 48 6.53 -4.35 18.84
N THR A 49 5.76 -4.40 17.75
CA THR A 49 5.94 -3.50 16.62
C THR A 49 4.83 -2.46 16.63
N THR A 50 5.18 -1.19 16.77
CA THR A 50 4.23 -0.09 16.68
C THR A 50 3.71 0.05 15.25
N LEU A 51 2.40 0.01 15.10
CA LEU A 51 1.68 0.33 13.87
C LEU A 51 1.21 1.81 13.91
N GLU A 52 0.44 2.22 12.91
CA GLU A 52 -0.17 3.55 12.89
C GLU A 52 -1.38 3.63 13.85
N ASP A 53 -1.88 4.84 14.09
CA ASP A 53 -3.08 5.11 14.92
C ASP A 53 -2.99 4.59 16.36
N GLY A 54 -1.78 4.44 16.91
CA GLY A 54 -1.56 3.95 18.27
C GLY A 54 -1.73 2.44 18.43
N LEU A 55 -1.86 1.71 17.31
CA LEU A 55 -1.94 0.26 17.30
C LEU A 55 -0.55 -0.37 17.48
N SER A 56 -0.50 -1.60 18.01
CA SER A 56 0.73 -2.37 18.11
C SER A 56 0.49 -3.85 17.83
N THR A 57 1.47 -4.49 17.22
CA THR A 57 1.49 -5.95 17.09
C THR A 57 2.39 -6.54 18.15
N ARG A 58 1.81 -7.37 19.02
CA ARG A 58 2.56 -8.11 20.04
C ARG A 58 3.26 -9.31 19.41
N PRO A 59 4.36 -9.80 20.01
CA PRO A 59 5.08 -10.98 19.51
C PRO A 59 4.26 -12.28 19.63
N LEU A 60 3.24 -12.31 20.49
CA LEU A 60 2.41 -13.49 20.72
C LEU A 60 0.95 -13.09 20.97
N TYR A 61 0.03 -13.80 20.31
CA TYR A 61 -1.40 -13.74 20.58
C TYR A 61 -1.89 -15.16 20.91
N THR A 62 -2.75 -15.30 21.91
CA THR A 62 -3.20 -16.59 22.47
C THR A 62 -4.67 -16.56 22.84
N ALA A 63 -5.21 -17.68 23.32
CA ALA A 63 -6.57 -17.75 23.86
C ALA A 63 -6.83 -16.83 25.08
N ARG A 64 -5.79 -16.25 25.70
CA ARG A 64 -5.95 -15.21 26.74
C ARG A 64 -6.43 -13.89 26.16
N ASP A 65 -6.21 -13.66 24.87
CA ASP A 65 -6.67 -12.46 24.19
C ASP A 65 -8.15 -12.62 23.89
N ALA A 66 -8.98 -11.78 24.53
CA ALA A 66 -10.41 -11.77 24.30
C ALA A 66 -10.68 -11.46 22.82
N VAL A 67 -11.33 -12.41 22.14
CA VAL A 67 -11.79 -12.27 20.76
C VAL A 67 -13.29 -12.02 20.79
N ALA A 68 -13.75 -10.95 20.13
CA ALA A 68 -15.16 -10.70 19.95
C ALA A 68 -15.80 -11.79 19.08
N ASP A 69 -17.06 -12.13 19.35
CA ASP A 69 -17.80 -13.05 18.47
C ASP A 69 -17.98 -12.40 17.08
N THR A 70 -17.42 -13.05 16.07
CA THR A 70 -17.44 -12.57 14.68
C THR A 70 -18.63 -13.12 13.89
N GLY A 71 -19.44 -13.99 14.49
CA GLY A 71 -20.63 -14.57 13.90
C GLY A 71 -20.33 -15.48 12.71
N PHE A 72 -21.28 -15.54 11.78
CA PHE A 72 -21.21 -16.37 10.57
C PHE A 72 -21.15 -15.50 9.31
N PRO A 73 -20.49 -15.96 8.23
CA PRO A 73 -20.53 -15.27 6.95
C PRO A 73 -21.98 -15.12 6.46
N GLY A 74 -22.30 -13.99 5.83
CA GLY A 74 -23.65 -13.68 5.35
C GLY A 74 -24.63 -13.17 6.42
N PHE A 75 -24.20 -13.03 7.67
CA PHE A 75 -25.01 -12.51 8.77
C PHE A 75 -24.29 -11.36 9.46
N ALA A 76 -25.05 -10.39 9.99
CA ALA A 76 -24.49 -9.29 10.79
C ALA A 76 -23.69 -9.87 11.99
N PRO A 77 -22.50 -9.31 12.31
CA PRO A 77 -21.93 -8.06 11.81
C PRO A 77 -21.11 -8.18 10.50
N PHE A 78 -21.26 -9.27 9.75
CA PHE A 78 -20.63 -9.52 8.44
C PHE A 78 -19.10 -9.53 8.44
N VAL A 79 -18.47 -9.63 9.61
CA VAL A 79 -17.00 -9.67 9.77
C VAL A 79 -16.39 -10.76 8.89
N ARG A 80 -17.01 -11.95 8.88
CA ARG A 80 -16.54 -13.13 8.15
C ARG A 80 -16.93 -13.13 6.65
N GLY A 81 -17.57 -12.08 6.15
CA GLY A 81 -17.95 -11.95 4.75
C GLY A 81 -19.43 -11.62 4.57
N GLY A 82 -19.75 -10.96 3.46
CA GLY A 82 -21.10 -10.47 3.19
C GLY A 82 -22.08 -11.50 2.64
N ARG A 83 -21.60 -12.66 2.17
CA ARG A 83 -22.42 -13.76 1.65
C ARG A 83 -22.11 -15.05 2.41
N PRO A 84 -23.09 -15.93 2.66
CA PRO A 84 -22.86 -17.19 3.37
C PRO A 84 -21.78 -18.07 2.70
N GLU A 85 -21.83 -18.18 1.38
CA GLU A 85 -20.86 -18.91 0.57
C GLU A 85 -19.60 -18.10 0.23
N GLY A 86 -19.54 -16.83 0.62
CA GLY A 86 -18.42 -15.93 0.29
C GLY A 86 -18.07 -15.94 -1.21
N ALA A 87 -16.78 -16.00 -1.50
CA ALA A 87 -16.22 -16.13 -2.85
C ALA A 87 -16.03 -17.60 -3.28
N THR A 88 -16.44 -18.57 -2.45
CA THR A 88 -16.10 -20.00 -2.62
C THR A 88 -16.55 -20.64 -3.93
N PRO A 89 -17.76 -20.35 -4.46
CA PRO A 89 -18.23 -21.01 -5.67
C PRO A 89 -17.43 -20.67 -6.94
N GLY A 90 -16.79 -19.50 -7.02
CA GLY A 90 -16.16 -19.01 -8.26
C GLY A 90 -14.88 -18.19 -8.09
N GLY A 91 -14.36 -18.04 -6.87
CA GLY A 91 -13.33 -17.05 -6.59
C GLY A 91 -13.90 -15.65 -6.39
N TRP A 92 -13.02 -14.68 -6.12
CA TRP A 92 -13.38 -13.27 -6.14
C TRP A 92 -13.46 -12.76 -7.57
N ASP A 93 -14.19 -11.66 -7.78
CA ASP A 93 -14.23 -10.98 -9.08
C ASP A 93 -12.86 -10.41 -9.43
N VAL A 94 -12.22 -10.96 -10.46
CA VAL A 94 -10.97 -10.47 -11.04
C VAL A 94 -11.29 -9.26 -11.91
N ARG A 95 -11.15 -8.07 -11.33
CA ARG A 95 -11.50 -6.80 -11.97
C ARG A 95 -10.27 -6.12 -12.56
N GLN A 96 -10.20 -6.01 -13.88
CA GLN A 96 -9.07 -5.38 -14.56
C GLN A 96 -9.32 -3.90 -14.82
N ARG A 97 -8.33 -3.05 -14.50
CA ARG A 97 -8.38 -1.61 -14.80
C ARG A 97 -7.91 -1.34 -16.23
N HIS A 98 -8.67 -0.51 -16.95
CA HIS A 98 -8.34 -0.01 -18.28
C HIS A 98 -8.37 1.52 -18.28
N ALA A 99 -7.22 2.14 -18.61
CA ALA A 99 -7.02 3.59 -18.53
C ALA A 99 -6.41 4.22 -19.79
N GLY A 100 -6.53 3.53 -20.93
CA GLY A 100 -6.10 4.07 -22.23
C GLY A 100 -7.01 5.22 -22.69
N SER A 101 -6.47 6.10 -23.53
CA SER A 101 -7.20 7.23 -24.13
C SER A 101 -7.94 6.84 -25.41
N ASP A 102 -7.38 5.92 -26.19
CA ASP A 102 -7.94 5.44 -27.44
C ASP A 102 -8.99 4.34 -27.18
N PRO A 103 -10.27 4.56 -27.52
CA PRO A 103 -11.32 3.56 -27.35
C PRO A 103 -11.08 2.26 -28.09
N ALA A 104 -10.50 2.29 -29.30
CA ALA A 104 -10.27 1.08 -30.09
C ALA A 104 -9.16 0.22 -29.49
N ARG A 105 -8.01 0.81 -29.13
CA ARG A 105 -6.95 0.10 -28.42
C ARG A 105 -7.41 -0.40 -27.04
N THR A 106 -8.26 0.38 -26.36
CA THR A 106 -8.85 -0.04 -25.09
C THR A 106 -9.75 -1.25 -25.28
N ASN A 107 -10.56 -1.28 -26.34
CA ASN A 107 -11.41 -2.42 -26.67
C ASN A 107 -10.61 -3.70 -26.94
N GLU A 108 -9.55 -3.62 -27.74
CA GLU A 108 -8.65 -4.75 -27.99
C GLU A 108 -8.07 -5.31 -26.68
N ALA A 109 -7.65 -4.41 -25.78
CA ALA A 109 -7.15 -4.81 -24.46
C ALA A 109 -8.24 -5.45 -23.59
N VAL A 110 -9.44 -4.87 -23.56
CA VAL A 110 -10.60 -5.38 -22.81
C VAL A 110 -10.97 -6.78 -23.25
N LEU A 111 -11.15 -7.01 -24.56
CA LEU A 111 -11.52 -8.33 -25.09
C LEU A 111 -10.43 -9.37 -24.79
N ALA A 112 -9.16 -9.01 -25.02
CA ALA A 112 -8.04 -9.91 -24.71
C ALA A 112 -7.98 -10.26 -23.22
N ASP A 113 -8.24 -9.32 -22.33
CA ASP A 113 -8.21 -9.58 -20.89
C ASP A 113 -9.41 -10.45 -20.43
N LEU A 114 -10.62 -10.21 -20.96
CA LEU A 114 -11.82 -11.03 -20.71
C LEU A 114 -11.67 -12.48 -21.21
N GLU A 115 -11.07 -12.68 -22.38
CA GLU A 115 -10.77 -14.02 -22.92
C GLU A 115 -9.72 -14.79 -22.10
N ASN A 116 -9.04 -14.12 -21.16
CA ASN A 116 -7.92 -14.67 -20.39
C ASN A 116 -8.13 -14.56 -18.87
N GLY A 117 -9.39 -14.68 -18.40
CA GLY A 117 -9.72 -14.90 -16.99
C GLY A 117 -10.14 -13.66 -16.19
N VAL A 118 -10.23 -12.48 -16.83
CA VAL A 118 -10.86 -11.31 -16.20
C VAL A 118 -12.37 -11.48 -16.19
N THR A 119 -13.01 -11.19 -15.05
CA THR A 119 -14.46 -11.38 -14.86
C THR A 119 -15.26 -10.07 -14.86
N SER A 120 -14.60 -8.93 -14.62
CA SER A 120 -15.22 -7.61 -14.72
C SER A 120 -14.22 -6.52 -15.11
N LEU A 121 -14.77 -5.38 -15.53
CA LEU A 121 -14.00 -4.24 -16.03
C LEU A 121 -14.08 -3.07 -15.07
N TRP A 122 -12.95 -2.42 -14.85
CA TRP A 122 -12.88 -1.07 -14.28
C TRP A 122 -12.37 -0.10 -15.34
N LEU A 123 -13.27 0.66 -15.94
CA LEU A 123 -12.99 1.55 -17.05
C LEU A 123 -12.85 2.99 -16.56
N THR A 124 -11.68 3.61 -16.78
CA THR A 124 -11.52 5.04 -16.53
C THR A 124 -12.01 5.84 -17.72
N VAL A 125 -12.76 6.91 -17.45
CA VAL A 125 -13.43 7.73 -18.46
C VAL A 125 -13.11 9.21 -18.21
N GLY A 126 -12.85 9.97 -19.26
CA GLY A 126 -12.47 11.38 -19.15
C GLY A 126 -11.04 11.58 -18.63
N HIS A 127 -10.66 12.84 -18.39
CA HIS A 127 -9.32 13.24 -17.92
C HIS A 127 -8.14 12.58 -18.67
N GLY A 128 -8.25 12.46 -19.99
CA GLY A 128 -7.22 11.83 -20.84
C GLY A 128 -7.31 10.30 -20.93
N SER A 129 -8.33 9.67 -20.34
CA SER A 129 -8.73 8.28 -20.64
C SER A 129 -9.80 8.25 -21.74
N VAL A 130 -10.47 7.11 -21.95
CA VAL A 130 -11.59 6.95 -22.89
C VAL A 130 -12.60 8.10 -22.71
N PRO A 131 -12.96 8.85 -23.77
CA PRO A 131 -13.98 9.89 -23.67
C PRO A 131 -15.38 9.27 -23.49
N VAL A 132 -16.33 10.06 -22.99
CA VAL A 132 -17.70 9.57 -22.68
C VAL A 132 -18.39 8.97 -23.91
N ASP A 133 -18.27 9.62 -25.07
CA ASP A 133 -18.78 9.12 -26.36
C ASP A 133 -17.99 7.90 -26.90
N GLY A 134 -16.80 7.64 -26.35
CA GLY A 134 -15.97 6.50 -26.66
C GLY A 134 -16.32 5.22 -25.90
N ILE A 135 -17.18 5.27 -24.87
CA ILE A 135 -17.54 4.10 -24.05
C ILE A 135 -18.09 2.95 -24.91
N GLY A 136 -19.00 3.26 -25.84
CA GLY A 136 -19.60 2.26 -26.72
C GLY A 136 -18.56 1.53 -27.59
N ARG A 137 -17.53 2.26 -28.06
CA ARG A 137 -16.43 1.69 -28.84
C ARG A 137 -15.46 0.90 -27.98
N ALA A 138 -15.14 1.38 -26.77
CA ALA A 138 -14.27 0.67 -25.83
C ALA A 138 -14.87 -0.68 -25.38
N LEU A 139 -16.19 -0.80 -25.37
CA LEU A 139 -16.92 -2.00 -24.98
C LEU A 139 -17.50 -2.79 -26.17
N ASP A 140 -17.10 -2.48 -27.41
CA ASP A 140 -17.55 -3.21 -28.60
C ASP A 140 -17.27 -4.72 -28.49
N GLY A 141 -18.22 -5.57 -28.86
CA GLY A 141 -18.10 -7.03 -28.71
C GLY A 141 -18.12 -7.58 -27.27
N VAL A 142 -18.18 -6.74 -26.22
CA VAL A 142 -18.32 -7.20 -24.82
C VAL A 142 -19.76 -7.61 -24.54
N TYR A 143 -19.95 -8.81 -23.97
CA TYR A 143 -21.24 -9.33 -23.49
C TYR A 143 -21.63 -8.67 -22.15
N LEU A 144 -22.33 -7.55 -22.24
CA LEU A 144 -22.72 -6.69 -21.11
C LEU A 144 -23.78 -7.30 -20.17
N ASP A 145 -24.41 -8.39 -20.59
CA ASP A 145 -25.29 -9.26 -19.80
C ASP A 145 -24.51 -10.27 -18.92
N LEU A 146 -23.21 -10.46 -19.20
CA LEU A 146 -22.33 -11.37 -18.46
C LEU A 146 -21.24 -10.61 -17.67
N VAL A 147 -20.70 -9.54 -18.25
CA VAL A 147 -19.55 -8.81 -17.74
C VAL A 147 -20.00 -7.56 -17.00
N ALA A 148 -19.64 -7.47 -15.71
CA ALA A 148 -19.88 -6.25 -14.95
C ALA A 148 -18.93 -5.13 -15.38
N VAL A 149 -19.46 -3.91 -15.53
CA VAL A 149 -18.66 -2.72 -15.87
C VAL A 149 -18.74 -1.72 -14.73
N VAL A 150 -17.57 -1.32 -14.22
CA VAL A 150 -17.43 -0.28 -13.20
C VAL A 150 -16.73 0.91 -13.81
N LEU A 151 -17.33 2.09 -13.69
CA LEU A 151 -16.76 3.34 -14.20
C LEU A 151 -15.92 4.05 -13.13
N ASP A 152 -14.91 4.78 -13.58
CA ASP A 152 -14.24 5.84 -12.82
C ASP A 152 -14.09 7.04 -13.75
N ALA A 153 -15.02 7.98 -13.59
CA ALA A 153 -15.24 9.07 -14.54
C ALA A 153 -15.06 10.46 -13.91
N GLY A 154 -14.72 10.54 -12.62
CA GLY A 154 -14.58 11.81 -11.91
C GLY A 154 -15.79 12.74 -12.03
N ASP A 155 -15.58 13.95 -12.52
CA ASP A 155 -16.65 14.94 -12.75
C ASP A 155 -17.58 14.60 -13.92
N ALA A 156 -17.20 13.65 -14.78
CA ALA A 156 -18.02 13.15 -15.87
C ALA A 156 -18.92 11.98 -15.46
N SER A 157 -19.00 11.61 -14.17
CA SER A 157 -19.75 10.44 -13.71
C SER A 157 -21.22 10.43 -14.10
N GLY A 158 -21.89 11.59 -14.09
CA GLY A 158 -23.27 11.70 -14.57
C GLY A 158 -23.42 11.33 -16.05
N ALA A 159 -22.59 11.93 -16.91
CA ALA A 159 -22.62 11.69 -18.34
C ALA A 159 -22.19 10.27 -18.71
N ALA A 160 -21.10 9.77 -18.11
CA ALA A 160 -20.58 8.42 -18.33
C ALA A 160 -21.57 7.35 -17.85
N GLY A 161 -22.19 7.56 -16.68
CA GLY A 161 -23.21 6.67 -16.13
C GLY A 161 -24.42 6.57 -17.06
N ARG A 162 -24.95 7.71 -17.54
CA ARG A 162 -26.05 7.72 -18.51
C ARG A 162 -25.67 7.02 -19.81
N ALA A 163 -24.48 7.27 -20.36
CA ALA A 163 -24.00 6.63 -21.58
C ALA A 163 -23.91 5.10 -21.44
N LEU A 164 -23.46 4.58 -20.29
CA LEU A 164 -23.43 3.13 -20.05
C LEU A 164 -24.83 2.53 -19.95
N LEU A 165 -25.76 3.20 -19.26
CA LEU A 165 -27.15 2.76 -19.17
C LEU A 165 -27.87 2.77 -20.53
N GLU A 166 -27.57 3.77 -21.36
CA GLU A 166 -28.09 3.88 -22.73
C GLU A 166 -27.54 2.75 -23.60
N LEU A 167 -26.24 2.44 -23.49
CA LEU A 167 -25.59 1.32 -24.16
C LEU A 167 -26.21 -0.03 -23.79
N TYR A 168 -26.58 -0.25 -22.52
CA TYR A 168 -27.33 -1.45 -22.12
C TYR A 168 -28.67 -1.54 -22.84
N GLY A 169 -29.40 -0.43 -22.96
CA GLY A 169 -30.66 -0.35 -23.71
C GLY A 169 -30.49 -0.64 -25.20
N GLU A 170 -29.51 0.01 -25.85
CA GLU A 170 -29.20 -0.17 -27.28
C GLU A 170 -28.82 -1.61 -27.62
N ARG A 171 -28.08 -2.29 -26.72
CA ARG A 171 -27.67 -3.68 -26.89
C ARG A 171 -28.70 -4.70 -26.41
N GLY A 172 -29.86 -4.25 -25.94
CA GLY A 172 -30.94 -5.14 -25.48
C GLY A 172 -30.60 -5.95 -24.23
N VAL A 173 -29.67 -5.47 -23.39
CA VAL A 173 -29.33 -6.12 -22.11
C VAL A 173 -30.55 -6.04 -21.20
N ARG A 174 -30.95 -7.17 -20.61
CA ARG A 174 -32.09 -7.18 -19.69
C ARG A 174 -31.74 -6.46 -18.39
N ALA A 175 -32.74 -5.78 -17.84
CA ALA A 175 -32.65 -5.05 -16.58
C ALA A 175 -32.05 -5.88 -15.44
N ASP A 176 -32.47 -7.14 -15.34
CA ASP A 176 -32.06 -8.10 -14.31
C ASP A 176 -30.74 -8.82 -14.61
N GLU A 177 -30.14 -8.60 -15.78
CA GLU A 177 -28.83 -9.16 -16.19
C GLU A 177 -27.71 -8.12 -16.11
N ALA A 178 -28.01 -6.83 -16.29
CA ALA A 178 -27.01 -5.77 -16.15
C ALA A 178 -26.38 -5.77 -14.75
N ARG A 179 -25.05 -5.73 -14.69
CA ARG A 179 -24.25 -5.65 -13.46
C ARG A 179 -23.21 -4.56 -13.60
N GLY A 180 -22.93 -3.85 -12.52
CA GLY A 180 -21.86 -2.85 -12.55
C GLY A 180 -22.03 -1.75 -11.52
N ASN A 181 -21.20 -0.73 -11.67
CA ASN A 181 -21.26 0.48 -10.86
C ASN A 181 -20.94 1.71 -11.72
N LEU A 182 -21.79 2.74 -11.66
CA LEU A 182 -21.68 3.94 -12.48
C LEU A 182 -20.62 4.93 -11.96
N GLY A 183 -20.04 4.67 -10.78
CA GLY A 183 -18.83 5.31 -10.30
C GLY A 183 -19.00 6.75 -9.82
N ALA A 184 -20.24 7.18 -9.50
CA ALA A 184 -20.45 8.51 -8.94
C ALA A 184 -19.83 8.61 -7.54
N ASP A 185 -18.91 9.56 -7.37
CA ASP A 185 -18.25 9.83 -6.09
C ASP A 185 -17.88 11.32 -5.98
N PRO A 186 -18.85 12.23 -5.76
CA PRO A 186 -18.57 13.66 -5.71
C PRO A 186 -17.51 14.03 -4.65
N LEU A 187 -17.53 13.39 -3.48
CA LEU A 187 -16.56 13.64 -2.40
C LEU A 187 -15.18 13.05 -2.70
N GLY A 188 -15.09 11.86 -3.27
CA GLY A 188 -13.82 11.31 -3.73
C GLY A 188 -13.20 12.16 -4.83
N TYR A 189 -14.01 12.68 -5.77
CA TYR A 189 -13.54 13.64 -6.76
C TYR A 189 -13.05 14.94 -6.12
N ALA A 190 -13.79 15.48 -5.15
CA ALA A 190 -13.37 16.67 -4.40
C ALA A 190 -12.05 16.44 -3.65
N ALA A 191 -11.87 15.26 -3.07
CA ALA A 191 -10.62 14.87 -2.41
C ALA A 191 -9.44 14.83 -3.39
N ARG A 192 -9.63 14.42 -4.65
CA ARG A 192 -8.58 14.40 -5.68
C ARG A 192 -8.30 15.77 -6.30
N SER A 193 -9.35 16.54 -6.60
CA SER A 193 -9.28 17.77 -7.40
C SER A 193 -9.20 19.06 -6.58
N GLY A 194 -9.63 19.01 -5.31
CA GLY A 194 -9.84 20.22 -4.50
C GLY A 194 -11.09 21.02 -4.91
N ARG A 195 -11.84 20.55 -5.92
CA ARG A 195 -13.10 21.17 -6.35
C ARG A 195 -14.23 20.72 -5.44
N GLU A 196 -14.87 21.66 -4.76
CA GLU A 196 -16.09 21.36 -4.00
C GLU A 196 -17.21 20.84 -4.93
N PRO A 197 -17.96 19.80 -4.54
CA PRO A 197 -19.10 19.33 -5.31
C PRO A 197 -20.19 20.40 -5.43
N GLY A 198 -20.55 20.73 -6.67
CA GLY A 198 -21.62 21.67 -6.98
C GLY A 198 -22.99 20.98 -7.04
N PRO A 199 -24.09 21.76 -7.17
CA PRO A 199 -25.45 21.21 -7.23
C PRO A 199 -25.65 20.13 -8.31
N THR A 200 -24.99 20.27 -9.46
CA THR A 200 -25.08 19.30 -10.56
C THR A 200 -24.45 17.97 -10.19
N ASP A 201 -23.31 17.95 -9.50
CA ASP A 201 -22.65 16.70 -9.09
C ASP A 201 -23.54 15.87 -8.15
N TRP A 202 -24.16 16.55 -7.18
CA TRP A 202 -25.12 15.94 -6.26
C TRP A 202 -26.38 15.46 -6.98
N HIS A 203 -26.91 16.28 -7.89
CA HIS A 203 -28.10 15.94 -8.66
C HIS A 203 -27.86 14.72 -9.54
N ASP A 204 -26.74 14.66 -10.26
CA ASP A 204 -26.37 13.53 -11.11
C ASP A 204 -26.22 12.24 -10.28
N ALA A 205 -25.57 12.30 -9.12
CA ALA A 205 -25.45 11.13 -8.24
C ALA A 205 -26.82 10.58 -7.79
N VAL A 206 -27.76 11.48 -7.43
CA VAL A 206 -29.14 11.11 -7.04
C VAL A 206 -29.94 10.58 -8.23
N ASP A 207 -29.83 11.21 -9.39
CA ASP A 207 -30.54 10.81 -10.61
C ASP A 207 -30.12 9.41 -11.09
N LEU A 208 -28.81 9.15 -11.08
CA LEU A 208 -28.27 7.82 -11.34
C LEU A 208 -28.82 6.80 -10.36
N ALA A 209 -28.81 7.09 -9.05
CA ALA A 209 -29.30 6.19 -8.00
C ALA A 209 -30.80 5.89 -8.11
N ARG A 210 -31.62 6.88 -8.46
CA ARG A 210 -33.06 6.67 -8.70
C ARG A 210 -33.29 5.82 -9.94
N THR A 211 -32.54 6.09 -11.00
CA THR A 211 -32.64 5.35 -12.27
C THR A 211 -32.25 3.88 -12.09
N THR A 212 -31.16 3.60 -11.38
CA THR A 212 -30.71 2.22 -11.12
C THR A 212 -31.68 1.49 -10.19
N THR A 213 -32.12 2.10 -9.09
CA THR A 213 -33.12 1.48 -8.19
C THR A 213 -34.42 1.14 -8.92
N GLY A 214 -34.91 2.00 -9.80
CA GLY A 214 -36.17 1.78 -10.52
C GLY A 214 -36.09 0.83 -11.72
N ARG A 215 -34.93 0.70 -12.37
CA ARG A 215 -34.81 0.03 -13.67
C ARG A 215 -33.69 -1.01 -13.78
N TRP A 216 -32.62 -0.89 -13.00
CA TRP A 216 -31.40 -1.70 -13.14
C TRP A 216 -30.95 -2.26 -11.79
N PRO A 217 -31.66 -3.24 -11.22
CA PRO A 217 -31.46 -3.70 -9.84
C PRO A 217 -30.06 -4.30 -9.56
N GLY A 218 -29.34 -4.73 -10.60
CA GLY A 218 -27.97 -5.25 -10.49
C GLY A 218 -26.88 -4.18 -10.63
N VAL A 219 -27.24 -2.92 -10.90
CA VAL A 219 -26.31 -1.81 -11.11
C VAL A 219 -26.37 -0.84 -9.95
N ARG A 220 -25.20 -0.39 -9.49
CA ARG A 220 -25.06 0.59 -8.41
C ARG A 220 -24.69 1.96 -8.97
N ALA A 221 -25.14 3.01 -8.33
CA ALA A 221 -24.84 4.37 -8.80
C ALA A 221 -23.54 4.93 -8.23
N LEU A 222 -23.23 4.67 -6.95
CA LEU A 222 -22.13 5.33 -6.26
C LEU A 222 -21.02 4.36 -5.84
N THR A 223 -19.80 4.88 -5.85
CA THR A 223 -18.63 4.25 -5.23
C THR A 223 -18.14 5.15 -4.12
N VAL A 224 -18.04 4.61 -2.90
CA VAL A 224 -17.33 5.25 -1.79
C VAL A 224 -15.85 4.92 -1.97
N ASP A 225 -15.10 5.79 -2.67
CA ASP A 225 -13.70 5.55 -2.96
C ASP A 225 -12.79 6.04 -1.83
N ALA A 226 -12.17 5.11 -1.10
CA ALA A 226 -11.21 5.44 -0.05
C ALA A 226 -9.76 5.57 -0.57
N LEU A 227 -9.51 5.27 -1.85
CA LEU A 227 -8.18 5.40 -2.44
C LEU A 227 -7.60 6.81 -2.39
N PRO A 228 -8.34 7.94 -2.59
CA PRO A 228 -7.77 9.28 -2.45
C PRO A 228 -7.13 9.51 -1.07
N TYR A 229 -7.71 8.95 -0.01
CA TYR A 229 -7.22 9.11 1.36
C TYR A 229 -5.98 8.27 1.62
N HIS A 230 -5.96 7.03 1.13
CA HIS A 230 -4.78 6.15 1.17
C HIS A 230 -3.62 6.75 0.37
N GLU A 231 -3.90 7.22 -0.85
CA GLU A 231 -2.92 7.87 -1.74
C GLU A 231 -2.34 9.15 -1.16
N ALA A 232 -3.05 9.81 -0.24
CA ALA A 232 -2.56 10.97 0.50
C ALA A 232 -1.73 10.62 1.74
N GLY A 233 -1.44 9.33 1.95
CA GLY A 233 -0.63 8.85 3.07
C GLY A 233 -1.44 8.51 4.33
N GLY A 234 -2.75 8.34 4.20
CA GLY A 234 -3.63 7.91 5.28
C GLY A 234 -3.28 6.53 5.83
N SER A 235 -3.50 6.36 7.12
CA SER A 235 -3.43 5.06 7.78
C SER A 235 -4.67 4.20 7.49
N ALA A 236 -4.62 2.92 7.85
CA ALA A 236 -5.76 2.01 7.70
C ALA A 236 -7.00 2.48 8.49
N ALA A 237 -6.82 3.03 9.70
CA ALA A 237 -7.94 3.55 10.48
C ALA A 237 -8.51 4.83 9.86
N GLN A 238 -7.66 5.71 9.34
CA GLN A 238 -8.11 6.93 8.66
C GLN A 238 -8.91 6.60 7.39
N GLU A 239 -8.45 5.62 6.61
CA GLU A 239 -9.15 5.12 5.43
C GLU A 239 -10.53 4.55 5.79
N LEU A 240 -10.62 3.74 6.86
CA LEU A 240 -11.90 3.25 7.39
C LEU A 240 -12.83 4.40 7.80
N GLY A 241 -12.33 5.33 8.60
CA GLY A 241 -13.13 6.44 9.14
C GLY A 241 -13.66 7.39 8.07
N LEU A 242 -12.83 7.75 7.08
CA LEU A 242 -13.23 8.61 5.95
C LEU A 242 -14.17 7.88 4.99
N SER A 243 -13.97 6.59 4.80
CA SER A 243 -14.89 5.75 4.02
C SER A 243 -16.27 5.70 4.67
N LEU A 244 -16.37 5.51 5.98
CA LEU A 244 -17.65 5.59 6.69
C LEU A 244 -18.29 6.97 6.60
N ALA A 245 -17.51 8.04 6.82
CA ALA A 245 -18.02 9.41 6.74
C ALA A 245 -18.57 9.74 5.34
N THR A 246 -17.88 9.27 4.30
CA THR A 246 -18.33 9.41 2.90
C THR A 246 -19.60 8.59 2.64
N GLY A 247 -19.63 7.33 3.09
CA GLY A 247 -20.82 6.47 2.98
C GLY A 247 -22.04 7.03 3.72
N VAL A 248 -21.87 7.59 4.91
CA VAL A 248 -22.94 8.26 5.67
C VAL A 248 -23.43 9.53 4.97
N ALA A 249 -22.53 10.31 4.36
CA ALA A 249 -22.91 11.48 3.57
C ALA A 249 -23.78 11.08 2.38
N TYR A 250 -23.43 10.00 1.68
CA TYR A 250 -24.23 9.49 0.57
C TYR A 250 -25.53 8.82 1.01
N LEU A 251 -25.53 8.14 2.15
CA LEU A 251 -26.75 7.59 2.74
C LEU A 251 -27.76 8.72 3.01
N ARG A 252 -27.31 9.80 3.68
CA ARG A 252 -28.12 11.01 3.92
C ARG A 252 -28.64 11.62 2.62
N LEU A 253 -27.74 11.82 1.64
CA LEU A 253 -28.09 12.36 0.32
C LEU A 253 -29.23 11.58 -0.36
N LEU A 254 -29.13 10.26 -0.38
CA LEU A 254 -30.10 9.40 -1.05
C LEU A 254 -31.42 9.31 -0.28
N THR A 255 -31.38 9.24 1.05
CA THR A 255 -32.59 9.22 1.88
C THR A 255 -33.33 10.55 1.86
N ASP A 256 -32.61 11.68 1.84
CA ASP A 256 -33.21 13.01 1.68
C ASP A 256 -33.84 13.16 0.28
N ALA A 257 -33.31 12.45 -0.71
CA ALA A 257 -33.92 12.30 -2.03
C ALA A 257 -35.05 11.25 -2.08
N GLY A 258 -35.50 10.71 -0.95
CA GLY A 258 -36.69 9.87 -0.84
C GLY A 258 -36.49 8.38 -1.09
N LEU A 259 -35.25 7.89 -1.22
CA LEU A 259 -34.98 6.44 -1.17
C LEU A 259 -35.11 5.94 0.27
N SER A 260 -35.56 4.70 0.44
CA SER A 260 -35.43 4.01 1.73
C SER A 260 -33.96 3.76 2.07
N VAL A 261 -33.68 3.48 3.35
CA VAL A 261 -32.32 3.16 3.81
C VAL A 261 -31.76 1.95 3.07
N ASP A 262 -32.57 0.91 2.86
CA ASP A 262 -32.15 -0.31 2.18
C ASP A 262 -31.85 -0.07 0.69
N GLU A 263 -32.68 0.74 0.01
CA GLU A 263 -32.41 1.15 -1.37
C GLU A 263 -31.12 1.97 -1.45
N ALA A 264 -30.92 2.92 -0.53
CA ALA A 264 -29.72 3.76 -0.50
C ALA A 264 -28.45 2.94 -0.24
N VAL A 265 -28.47 2.01 0.73
CA VAL A 265 -27.37 1.05 0.97
C VAL A 265 -27.14 0.17 -0.27
N GLY A 266 -28.22 -0.22 -0.95
CA GLY A 266 -28.19 -0.96 -2.20
C GLY A 266 -27.48 -0.24 -3.34
N GLN A 267 -27.29 1.08 -3.27
CA GLN A 267 -26.64 1.90 -4.30
C GLN A 267 -25.14 2.14 -4.07
N LEU A 268 -24.57 1.67 -2.95
CA LEU A 268 -23.18 1.93 -2.58
C LEU A 268 -22.28 0.69 -2.81
N ASP A 269 -21.13 0.89 -3.44
CA ASP A 269 -19.96 0.01 -3.29
C ASP A 269 -18.84 0.77 -2.57
N PHE A 270 -17.89 0.05 -1.98
CA PHE A 270 -16.77 0.64 -1.25
C PHE A 270 -15.45 0.18 -1.84
N ARG A 271 -14.57 1.13 -2.15
CA ARG A 271 -13.26 0.84 -2.71
C ARG A 271 -12.16 1.10 -1.68
N TYR A 272 -11.29 0.12 -1.45
CA TYR A 272 -10.21 0.17 -0.46
C TYR A 272 -8.87 -0.20 -1.07
N ALA A 273 -7.79 0.34 -0.52
CA ALA A 273 -6.44 -0.07 -0.87
C ALA A 273 -6.07 -1.43 -0.25
N ALA A 274 -5.33 -2.27 -0.96
CA ALA A 274 -4.72 -3.49 -0.43
C ALA A 274 -3.20 -3.32 -0.45
N SER A 275 -2.52 -3.56 0.67
CA SER A 275 -1.07 -3.32 0.78
C SER A 275 -0.30 -4.61 1.01
N ALA A 276 1.03 -4.56 0.90
CA ALA A 276 1.90 -5.70 1.19
C ALA A 276 1.87 -6.13 2.68
N ASP A 277 1.29 -5.32 3.58
CA ASP A 277 0.91 -5.79 4.91
C ASP A 277 -0.38 -6.61 4.81
N GLN A 278 -0.20 -7.93 4.65
CA GLN A 278 -1.30 -8.86 4.42
C GLN A 278 -2.29 -8.88 5.59
N PHE A 279 -1.81 -8.86 6.84
CA PHE A 279 -2.67 -9.00 8.01
C PHE A 279 -3.45 -7.72 8.29
N LEU A 280 -2.81 -6.56 8.11
CA LEU A 280 -3.50 -5.27 8.19
C LEU A 280 -4.57 -5.15 7.10
N THR A 281 -4.29 -5.62 5.88
CA THR A 281 -5.27 -5.64 4.78
C THR A 281 -6.46 -6.55 5.10
N ILE A 282 -6.21 -7.77 5.58
CA ILE A 282 -7.26 -8.72 6.01
C ILE A 282 -8.13 -8.10 7.09
N ALA A 283 -7.51 -7.59 8.16
CA ALA A 283 -8.20 -7.02 9.30
C ALA A 283 -9.00 -5.76 8.93
N LYS A 284 -8.46 -4.90 8.04
CA LYS A 284 -9.15 -3.71 7.54
C LYS A 284 -10.45 -4.06 6.82
N LEU A 285 -10.43 -5.01 5.89
CA LEU A 285 -11.63 -5.39 5.13
C LEU A 285 -12.71 -6.02 6.04
N ARG A 286 -12.29 -6.82 7.03
CA ARG A 286 -13.16 -7.37 8.07
C ARG A 286 -13.77 -6.28 8.95
N ALA A 287 -12.96 -5.31 9.39
CA ALA A 287 -13.40 -4.19 10.21
C ALA A 287 -14.38 -3.28 9.44
N ALA A 288 -14.11 -3.00 8.17
CA ALA A 288 -14.97 -2.17 7.32
C ALA A 288 -16.41 -2.70 7.24
N ARG A 289 -16.58 -4.02 7.08
CA ARG A 289 -17.90 -4.66 7.07
C ARG A 289 -18.64 -4.50 8.41
N ARG A 290 -17.94 -4.73 9.54
CA ARG A 290 -18.51 -4.55 10.89
C ARG A 290 -18.97 -3.11 11.11
N LEU A 291 -18.13 -2.16 10.75
CA LEU A 291 -18.40 -0.75 10.94
C LEU A 291 -19.60 -0.29 10.10
N TRP A 292 -19.63 -0.69 8.82
CA TRP A 292 -20.75 -0.37 7.94
C TRP A 292 -22.05 -1.02 8.40
N ALA A 293 -22.02 -2.28 8.83
CA ALA A 293 -23.19 -2.97 9.39
C ALA A 293 -23.80 -2.18 10.57
N ARG A 294 -22.94 -1.62 11.44
CA ARG A 294 -23.39 -0.78 12.55
C ARG A 294 -24.00 0.54 12.08
N VAL A 295 -23.45 1.17 11.04
CA VAL A 295 -24.05 2.38 10.44
C VAL A 295 -25.45 2.07 9.91
N VAL A 296 -25.62 0.98 9.16
CA VAL A 296 -26.92 0.59 8.59
C VAL A 296 -27.94 0.30 9.69
N GLU A 297 -27.56 -0.47 10.71
CA GLU A 297 -28.40 -0.79 11.86
C GLU A 297 -28.90 0.49 12.57
N VAL A 298 -28.00 1.42 12.89
CA VAL A 298 -28.35 2.67 13.58
C VAL A 298 -29.17 3.61 12.69
N SER A 299 -29.02 3.48 11.36
CA SER A 299 -29.83 4.22 10.38
C SER A 299 -31.23 3.62 10.19
N GLY A 300 -31.54 2.47 10.80
CA GLY A 300 -32.83 1.80 10.70
C GLY A 300 -32.99 0.92 9.45
N GLY A 301 -31.90 0.58 8.78
CA GLY A 301 -31.90 -0.34 7.63
C GLY A 301 -31.87 -1.82 8.04
N GLY A 302 -32.23 -2.68 7.11
CA GLY A 302 -32.05 -4.12 7.20
C GLY A 302 -30.58 -4.53 7.20
N ALA A 303 -30.30 -5.75 7.66
CA ALA A 303 -28.94 -6.27 7.68
C ALA A 303 -28.39 -6.42 6.25
N GLY A 304 -27.38 -5.63 5.90
CA GLY A 304 -26.71 -5.68 4.60
C GLY A 304 -25.21 -5.48 4.74
N ALA A 305 -24.43 -6.39 4.17
CA ALA A 305 -22.98 -6.28 4.18
C ALA A 305 -22.48 -5.21 3.20
N GLN A 306 -21.35 -4.62 3.54
CA GLN A 306 -20.61 -3.79 2.61
C GLN A 306 -20.14 -4.62 1.40
N ARG A 307 -20.33 -4.08 0.19
CA ARG A 307 -19.72 -4.63 -1.03
C ARG A 307 -18.37 -3.97 -1.27
N GLN A 308 -17.31 -4.76 -1.37
CA GLN A 308 -15.94 -4.26 -1.31
C GLN A 308 -15.15 -4.54 -2.59
N HIS A 309 -14.61 -3.49 -3.19
CA HIS A 309 -13.63 -3.52 -4.27
C HIS A 309 -12.24 -3.19 -3.71
N ALA A 310 -11.37 -4.18 -3.59
CA ALA A 310 -9.99 -3.97 -3.17
C ALA A 310 -9.09 -3.67 -4.38
N VAL A 311 -8.22 -2.66 -4.26
CA VAL A 311 -7.24 -2.30 -5.29
C VAL A 311 -5.86 -2.30 -4.67
N THR A 312 -4.88 -3.00 -5.27
CA THR A 312 -3.52 -3.00 -4.73
C THR A 312 -2.95 -1.57 -4.67
N SER A 313 -2.27 -1.24 -3.58
CA SER A 313 -1.82 0.11 -3.22
C SER A 313 -0.84 0.71 -4.24
N SER A 314 -1.15 1.87 -4.80
CA SER A 314 -0.19 2.66 -5.60
C SER A 314 0.95 3.24 -4.73
N VAL A 315 0.68 3.55 -3.46
CA VAL A 315 1.64 4.13 -2.50
C VAL A 315 2.86 3.23 -2.25
N MET A 316 2.69 1.90 -2.35
CA MET A 316 3.79 0.94 -2.16
C MET A 316 4.58 0.63 -3.44
N MET A 317 4.12 1.12 -4.60
CA MET A 317 4.77 0.86 -5.88
C MET A 317 6.03 1.70 -6.03
N THR A 318 7.06 1.09 -6.61
CA THR A 318 8.35 1.75 -6.86
C THR A 318 8.62 1.93 -8.34
N ARG A 319 9.20 3.06 -8.77
CA ARG A 319 9.65 3.21 -10.18
C ARG A 319 11.02 2.59 -10.40
N ARG A 320 11.82 2.53 -9.34
CA ARG A 320 13.08 1.78 -9.29
C ARG A 320 12.79 0.32 -8.94
N ASP A 321 13.48 -0.58 -9.61
CA ASP A 321 13.28 -2.02 -9.58
C ASP A 321 11.79 -2.42 -9.61
N PRO A 322 11.05 -2.03 -10.67
CA PRO A 322 9.59 -2.18 -10.69
C PRO A 322 9.15 -3.64 -10.69
N TRP A 323 10.04 -4.60 -11.00
CA TRP A 323 9.74 -6.04 -10.94
C TRP A 323 9.37 -6.48 -9.52
N VAL A 324 9.94 -5.86 -8.49
CA VAL A 324 9.58 -6.10 -7.08
C VAL A 324 8.12 -5.75 -6.81
N ASN A 325 7.50 -4.87 -7.60
CA ASN A 325 6.08 -4.57 -7.49
C ASN A 325 5.21 -5.82 -7.73
N MET A 326 5.64 -6.80 -8.55
CA MET A 326 4.92 -8.07 -8.72
C MET A 326 4.81 -8.85 -7.41
N LEU A 327 5.85 -8.80 -6.56
CA LEU A 327 5.82 -9.42 -5.24
C LEU A 327 4.89 -8.66 -4.29
N ARG A 328 4.95 -7.32 -4.33
CA ARG A 328 4.09 -6.45 -3.51
C ARG A 328 2.60 -6.66 -3.84
N THR A 329 2.26 -6.68 -5.12
CA THR A 329 0.88 -6.90 -5.57
C THR A 329 0.40 -8.31 -5.25
N THR A 330 1.27 -9.31 -5.28
CA THR A 330 0.91 -10.69 -4.89
C THR A 330 0.46 -10.76 -3.43
N LEU A 331 1.23 -10.17 -2.49
CA LEU A 331 0.83 -10.16 -1.08
C LEU A 331 -0.40 -9.29 -0.81
N ALA A 332 -0.53 -8.16 -1.48
CA ALA A 332 -1.73 -7.33 -1.39
C ALA A 332 -2.98 -8.07 -1.91
N THR A 333 -2.86 -8.82 -3.00
CA THR A 333 -3.96 -9.61 -3.56
C THR A 333 -4.34 -10.76 -2.61
N LEU A 334 -3.35 -11.43 -2.01
CA LEU A 334 -3.60 -12.43 -0.96
C LEU A 334 -4.38 -11.82 0.21
N GLY A 335 -3.93 -10.67 0.73
CA GLY A 335 -4.60 -9.97 1.82
C GLY A 335 -6.04 -9.56 1.46
N ALA A 336 -6.27 -9.09 0.23
CA ALA A 336 -7.58 -8.71 -0.27
C ALA A 336 -8.53 -9.92 -0.40
N GLY A 337 -8.05 -11.02 -0.98
CA GLY A 337 -8.81 -12.26 -1.18
C GLY A 337 -9.17 -12.91 0.16
N VAL A 338 -8.19 -13.10 1.05
CA VAL A 338 -8.41 -13.67 2.40
C VAL A 338 -9.29 -12.75 3.26
N GLY A 339 -9.14 -11.43 3.09
CA GLY A 339 -10.00 -10.44 3.73
C GLY A 339 -11.44 -10.43 3.23
N GLY A 340 -11.75 -11.19 2.16
CA GLY A 340 -13.11 -11.37 1.65
C GLY A 340 -13.63 -10.21 0.81
N ALA A 341 -12.77 -9.55 0.03
CA ALA A 341 -13.21 -8.56 -0.96
C ALA A 341 -14.12 -9.22 -2.03
N ASP A 342 -15.17 -8.52 -2.46
CA ASP A 342 -16.03 -9.00 -3.55
C ASP A 342 -15.31 -8.96 -4.89
N ALA A 343 -14.52 -7.91 -5.13
CA ALA A 343 -13.73 -7.71 -6.33
C ALA A 343 -12.32 -7.27 -5.98
N VAL A 344 -11.33 -7.75 -6.74
CA VAL A 344 -9.92 -7.41 -6.57
C VAL A 344 -9.34 -6.91 -7.89
N THR A 345 -8.77 -5.71 -7.86
CA THR A 345 -7.93 -5.17 -8.94
C THR A 345 -6.47 -5.20 -8.52
N VAL A 346 -5.69 -5.92 -9.31
CA VAL A 346 -4.23 -5.91 -9.23
C VAL A 346 -3.73 -4.80 -10.15
N LEU A 347 -3.05 -3.80 -9.60
CA LEU A 347 -2.37 -2.80 -10.42
C LEU A 347 -1.16 -3.47 -11.09
N PRO A 348 -0.90 -3.19 -12.38
CA PRO A 348 0.29 -3.67 -13.06
C PRO A 348 1.58 -3.22 -12.38
N PHE A 349 2.64 -4.03 -12.46
CA PHE A 349 3.92 -3.76 -11.79
C PHE A 349 4.59 -2.44 -12.24
N ASP A 350 4.19 -1.93 -13.39
CA ASP A 350 4.66 -0.72 -14.05
C ASP A 350 3.69 0.47 -13.91
N ASP A 351 2.65 0.37 -13.07
CA ASP A 351 1.64 1.43 -12.85
C ASP A 351 2.27 2.77 -12.40
N ALA A 352 3.34 2.72 -11.61
CA ALA A 352 4.08 3.92 -11.19
C ALA A 352 4.89 4.57 -12.33
N ILE A 353 5.03 3.92 -13.48
CA ILE A 353 5.88 4.34 -14.60
C ILE A 353 5.06 4.96 -15.73
N GLY A 354 3.98 4.30 -16.17
CA GLY A 354 3.14 4.73 -17.28
C GLY A 354 2.00 3.75 -17.57
N LEU A 355 1.43 3.81 -18.79
CA LEU A 355 0.37 2.89 -19.19
C LEU A 355 0.91 1.45 -19.32
N PRO A 356 0.19 0.45 -18.79
CA PRO A 356 0.62 -0.93 -18.84
C PRO A 356 0.49 -1.51 -20.24
N ASP A 357 1.48 -2.30 -20.65
CA ASP A 357 1.40 -3.11 -21.88
C ASP A 357 0.61 -4.43 -21.64
N ALA A 358 0.49 -5.25 -22.68
CA ALA A 358 -0.20 -6.53 -22.60
C ALA A 358 0.46 -7.53 -21.63
N PHE A 359 1.80 -7.48 -21.49
CA PHE A 359 2.51 -8.34 -20.56
C PHE A 359 2.22 -7.94 -19.12
N ALA A 360 2.25 -6.64 -18.81
CA ALA A 360 2.00 -6.13 -17.47
C ALA A 360 0.56 -6.40 -17.00
N ARG A 361 -0.43 -6.20 -17.88
CA ARG A 361 -1.83 -6.59 -17.59
C ARG A 361 -1.99 -8.10 -17.40
N ARG A 362 -1.27 -8.92 -18.20
CA ARG A 362 -1.26 -10.38 -18.01
C ARG A 362 -0.74 -10.79 -16.66
N ILE A 363 0.38 -10.21 -16.21
CA ILE A 363 0.91 -10.53 -14.88
C ILE A 363 -0.10 -10.12 -13.81
N ALA A 364 -0.70 -8.92 -13.92
CA ALA A 364 -1.69 -8.45 -12.96
C ALA A 364 -2.90 -9.40 -12.82
N ARG A 365 -3.54 -9.79 -13.92
CA ARG A 365 -4.68 -10.73 -13.86
C ARG A 365 -4.27 -12.14 -13.41
N ASN A 366 -3.10 -12.62 -13.86
CA ASN A 366 -2.61 -13.96 -13.50
C ASN A 366 -2.23 -14.06 -12.02
N THR A 367 -1.86 -12.97 -11.35
CA THR A 367 -1.69 -12.96 -9.89
C THR A 367 -2.97 -13.44 -9.19
N SER A 368 -4.15 -12.96 -9.61
CA SER A 368 -5.42 -13.48 -9.08
C SER A 368 -5.67 -14.93 -9.48
N ALA A 369 -5.44 -15.29 -10.75
CA ALA A 369 -5.66 -16.65 -11.23
C ALA A 369 -4.84 -17.68 -10.44
N VAL A 370 -3.54 -17.44 -10.22
CA VAL A 370 -2.67 -18.31 -9.42
C VAL A 370 -3.16 -18.41 -7.96
N LEU A 371 -3.59 -17.31 -7.37
CA LEU A 371 -4.05 -17.31 -5.98
C LEU A 371 -5.39 -18.04 -5.80
N VAL A 372 -6.30 -17.93 -6.76
CA VAL A 372 -7.61 -18.60 -6.74
C VAL A 372 -7.50 -20.07 -7.15
N GLU A 373 -6.89 -20.33 -8.30
CA GLU A 373 -6.94 -21.63 -8.99
C GLU A 373 -5.85 -22.59 -8.51
N GLU A 374 -4.63 -22.11 -8.25
CA GLU A 374 -3.48 -22.95 -7.87
C GLU A 374 -3.21 -22.94 -6.36
N SER A 375 -3.33 -21.77 -5.72
CA SER A 375 -3.12 -21.61 -4.27
C SER A 375 -4.40 -21.87 -3.46
N HIS A 376 -5.54 -22.02 -4.15
CA HIS A 376 -6.82 -22.40 -3.57
C HIS A 376 -7.33 -21.47 -2.45
N LEU A 377 -6.92 -20.19 -2.46
CA LEU A 377 -7.24 -19.25 -1.38
C LEU A 377 -8.73 -18.93 -1.27
N ALA A 378 -9.50 -19.16 -2.34
CA ALA A 378 -10.95 -18.97 -2.34
C ALA A 378 -11.75 -20.18 -1.82
N ARG A 379 -11.12 -21.31 -1.45
CA ARG A 379 -11.85 -22.54 -1.06
C ARG A 379 -12.56 -22.48 0.29
N VAL A 380 -12.20 -21.53 1.15
CA VAL A 380 -12.75 -21.40 2.51
C VAL A 380 -13.15 -19.95 2.73
N VAL A 381 -14.34 -19.74 3.27
CA VAL A 381 -14.81 -18.40 3.65
C VAL A 381 -14.09 -17.96 4.93
N ASP A 382 -13.48 -16.77 4.88
CA ASP A 382 -12.75 -16.15 6.02
C ASP A 382 -11.80 -17.14 6.71
N PRO A 383 -10.76 -17.65 6.01
CA PRO A 383 -9.83 -18.64 6.56
C PRO A 383 -8.99 -18.07 7.70
N ALA A 384 -8.95 -16.74 7.87
CA ALA A 384 -8.33 -16.06 8.99
C ALA A 384 -9.22 -16.00 10.26
N GLY A 385 -10.51 -16.36 10.14
CA GLY A 385 -11.45 -16.37 11.25
C GLY A 385 -11.00 -17.31 12.38
N GLY A 386 -11.00 -16.80 13.61
CA GLY A 386 -10.52 -17.52 14.79
C GLY A 386 -9.00 -17.37 15.07
N SER A 387 -8.23 -16.73 14.18
CA SER A 387 -6.85 -16.34 14.50
C SER A 387 -6.84 -15.26 15.58
N TRP A 388 -6.25 -15.53 16.76
CA TRP A 388 -6.18 -14.55 17.85
C TRP A 388 -5.61 -13.19 17.42
N TYR A 389 -4.59 -13.20 16.58
CA TYR A 389 -3.98 -11.97 16.06
C TYR A 389 -4.92 -11.23 15.12
N VAL A 390 -5.47 -11.88 14.10
CA VAL A 390 -6.32 -11.21 13.10
C VAL A 390 -7.61 -10.72 13.74
N GLU A 391 -8.18 -11.46 14.66
CA GLU A 391 -9.40 -11.03 15.36
C GLU A 391 -9.16 -9.82 16.24
N ARG A 392 -8.06 -9.81 16.99
CA ARG A 392 -7.68 -8.67 17.81
C ARG A 392 -7.37 -7.44 16.96
N LEU A 393 -6.61 -7.60 15.88
CA LEU A 393 -6.27 -6.50 14.97
C LEU A 393 -7.52 -5.94 14.27
N THR A 394 -8.47 -6.80 13.86
CA THR A 394 -9.76 -6.36 13.31
C THR A 394 -10.54 -5.51 14.32
N ASP A 395 -10.58 -5.94 15.59
CA ASP A 395 -11.29 -5.21 16.64
C ASP A 395 -10.63 -3.85 16.91
N GLU A 396 -9.31 -3.81 17.05
CA GLU A 396 -8.57 -2.57 17.31
C GLU A 396 -8.68 -1.58 16.14
N LEU A 397 -8.59 -2.05 14.90
CA LEU A 397 -8.82 -1.23 13.70
C LEU A 397 -10.26 -0.72 13.62
N ALA A 398 -11.25 -1.54 13.98
CA ALA A 398 -12.64 -1.12 13.99
C ALA A 398 -12.84 0.03 14.98
N HIS A 399 -12.27 -0.07 16.19
CA HIS A 399 -12.33 1.01 17.16
C HIS A 399 -11.62 2.27 16.67
N ALA A 400 -10.36 2.16 16.22
CA ALA A 400 -9.60 3.31 15.72
C ALA A 400 -10.29 4.00 14.53
N GLY A 401 -10.81 3.23 13.58
CA GLY A 401 -11.57 3.74 12.43
C GLY A 401 -12.87 4.42 12.85
N TRP A 402 -13.59 3.87 13.84
CA TRP A 402 -14.78 4.49 14.40
C TRP A 402 -14.47 5.79 15.15
N GLU A 403 -13.35 5.85 15.88
CA GLU A 403 -12.90 7.08 16.54
C GLU A 403 -12.63 8.18 15.53
N PHE A 404 -11.89 7.87 14.46
CA PHE A 404 -11.61 8.83 13.40
C PHE A 404 -12.88 9.25 12.65
N PHE A 405 -13.79 8.31 12.37
CA PHE A 405 -15.12 8.62 11.83
C PHE A 405 -15.88 9.63 12.71
N ARG A 406 -15.89 9.44 14.03
CA ARG A 406 -16.52 10.40 14.97
C ARG A 406 -15.83 11.76 14.94
N GLU A 407 -14.52 11.83 14.76
CA GLU A 407 -13.83 13.12 14.58
C GLU A 407 -14.30 13.85 13.32
N VAL A 408 -14.39 13.14 12.19
CA VAL A 408 -14.87 13.69 10.92
C VAL A 408 -16.33 14.17 11.04
N GLU A 409 -17.21 13.38 11.67
CA GLU A 409 -18.60 13.79 11.89
C GLU A 409 -18.71 15.02 12.81
N ARG A 410 -17.88 15.11 13.88
CA ARG A 410 -17.82 16.31 14.72
C ARG A 410 -17.33 17.55 13.97
N ALA A 411 -16.50 17.36 12.93
CA ALA A 411 -16.08 18.43 12.03
C ALA A 411 -17.14 18.83 11.00
N GLY A 412 -18.36 18.27 11.08
CA GLY A 412 -19.47 18.56 10.17
C GLY A 412 -19.62 17.57 9.01
N GLY A 413 -18.97 16.41 9.10
CA GLY A 413 -19.01 15.34 8.10
C GLY A 413 -17.98 15.49 6.99
N ALA A 414 -17.91 14.49 6.10
CA ALA A 414 -16.85 14.37 5.09
C ALA A 414 -16.66 15.61 4.21
N ALA A 415 -17.76 16.20 3.71
CA ALA A 415 -17.70 17.42 2.89
C ALA A 415 -17.08 18.61 3.63
N ALA A 416 -17.50 18.85 4.88
CA ALA A 416 -16.99 19.94 5.69
C ALA A 416 -15.52 19.71 6.10
N ALA A 417 -15.15 18.47 6.42
CA ALA A 417 -13.79 18.08 6.76
C ALA A 417 -12.79 18.25 5.59
N LEU A 418 -13.23 18.00 4.35
CA LEU A 418 -12.42 18.27 3.16
C LEU A 418 -12.25 19.79 2.95
N ARG A 419 -13.34 20.57 3.01
CA ARG A 419 -13.28 22.03 2.80
C ARG A 419 -12.46 22.78 3.82
N SER A 420 -12.52 22.37 5.08
CA SER A 420 -11.79 23.03 6.16
C SER A 420 -10.29 22.73 6.15
N GLY A 421 -9.84 21.77 5.33
CA GLY A 421 -8.47 21.27 5.35
C GLY A 421 -8.20 20.22 6.42
N PHE A 422 -9.15 19.94 7.32
CA PHE A 422 -9.01 18.97 8.41
C PHE A 422 -8.50 17.62 7.91
N THR A 423 -9.12 17.07 6.85
CA THR A 423 -8.71 15.78 6.28
C THR A 423 -7.26 15.84 5.80
N GLY A 424 -6.89 16.88 5.04
CA GLY A 424 -5.53 17.03 4.52
C GLY A 424 -4.48 17.12 5.63
N GLU A 425 -4.74 17.90 6.68
CA GLU A 425 -3.84 18.04 7.83
C GLU A 425 -3.62 16.72 8.57
N ARG A 426 -4.70 15.96 8.83
CA ARG A 426 -4.63 14.66 9.52
C ARG A 426 -3.82 13.63 8.72
N LEU A 427 -4.04 13.54 7.41
CA LEU A 427 -3.32 12.60 6.55
C LEU A 427 -1.85 13.01 6.39
N ALA A 428 -1.57 14.32 6.23
CA ALA A 428 -0.20 14.83 6.15
C ALA A 428 0.61 14.56 7.43
N ALA A 429 -0.03 14.65 8.61
CA ALA A 429 0.62 14.32 9.89
C ALA A 429 1.01 12.83 9.96
N THR A 430 0.11 11.93 9.54
CA THR A 430 0.39 10.49 9.42
C THR A 430 1.54 10.24 8.45
N TRP A 431 1.48 10.85 7.26
CA TRP A 431 2.53 10.70 6.26
C TRP A 431 3.88 11.24 6.75
N ALA A 432 3.92 12.37 7.44
CA ALA A 432 5.16 12.92 7.99
C ALA A 432 5.81 11.98 9.02
N ALA A 433 5.01 11.30 9.84
CA ALA A 433 5.52 10.28 10.77
C ALA A 433 6.08 9.06 10.02
N ARG A 434 5.38 8.59 8.98
CA ARG A 434 5.88 7.51 8.10
C ARG A 434 7.14 7.93 7.34
N GLY A 435 7.19 9.14 6.80
CA GLY A 435 8.34 9.71 6.10
C GLY A 435 9.62 9.66 6.92
N LYS A 436 9.54 9.93 8.23
CA LYS A 436 10.68 9.75 9.15
C LYS A 436 11.13 8.28 9.26
N ARG A 437 10.20 7.32 9.27
CA ARG A 437 10.53 5.88 9.29
C ARG A 437 11.15 5.43 7.97
N LEU A 438 10.66 5.91 6.84
CA LEU A 438 11.22 5.65 5.51
C LEU A 438 12.64 6.23 5.38
N ALA A 439 12.83 7.49 5.83
CA ALA A 439 14.12 8.16 5.80
C ALA A 439 15.16 7.50 6.72
N THR A 440 14.74 7.01 7.89
CA THR A 440 15.61 6.27 8.82
C THR A 440 15.71 4.77 8.53
N ARG A 441 15.07 4.30 7.45
CA ARG A 441 14.99 2.88 7.03
C ARG A 441 14.42 1.94 8.11
N ARG A 442 13.65 2.48 9.06
CA ARG A 442 12.82 1.68 9.97
C ARG A 442 11.65 1.03 9.23
N GLU A 443 11.21 1.67 8.14
CA GLU A 443 10.33 1.07 7.14
C GLU A 443 11.15 0.92 5.84
N PRO A 444 11.78 -0.25 5.60
CA PRO A 444 12.66 -0.44 4.45
C PRO A 444 11.87 -0.62 3.14
N ILE A 445 12.50 -0.25 2.02
CA ILE A 445 11.97 -0.40 0.67
C ILE A 445 12.94 -1.25 -0.15
N THR A 446 12.61 -2.54 -0.30
CA THR A 446 13.41 -3.49 -1.08
C THR A 446 13.57 -3.03 -2.53
N GLY A 447 14.80 -3.09 -3.04
CA GLY A 447 15.19 -2.63 -4.37
C GLY A 447 15.46 -1.12 -4.46
N VAL A 448 15.17 -0.36 -3.38
CA VAL A 448 15.34 1.10 -3.36
C VAL A 448 16.20 1.57 -2.20
N SER A 449 15.67 1.54 -0.97
CA SER A 449 16.43 1.93 0.23
C SER A 449 17.28 0.78 0.76
N GLU A 450 16.93 -0.45 0.41
CA GLU A 450 17.62 -1.67 0.79
C GLU A 450 17.87 -2.54 -0.45
N PHE A 451 19.13 -2.95 -0.61
CA PHE A 451 19.64 -3.73 -1.73
C PHE A 451 19.36 -3.13 -3.13
N PRO A 452 19.58 -1.82 -3.36
CA PRO A 452 19.37 -1.20 -4.66
C PRO A 452 20.39 -1.65 -5.71
N ASN A 453 19.96 -1.70 -6.97
CA ASN A 453 20.81 -2.03 -8.12
C ASN A 453 21.04 -0.80 -9.02
N LEU A 454 22.25 -0.26 -9.03
CA LEU A 454 22.59 0.91 -9.86
C LEU A 454 22.59 0.63 -11.38
N GLY A 455 22.74 -0.64 -11.76
CA GLY A 455 22.83 -1.11 -13.15
C GLY A 455 21.51 -1.68 -13.69
N GLU A 456 20.40 -1.51 -12.97
CA GLU A 456 19.09 -1.90 -13.47
C GLU A 456 18.75 -1.20 -14.80
N ARG A 457 18.08 -1.91 -15.71
CA ARG A 457 17.59 -1.31 -16.95
C ARG A 457 16.24 -0.63 -16.68
N PRO A 458 16.07 0.65 -17.05
CA PRO A 458 14.78 1.31 -16.93
C PRO A 458 13.70 0.58 -17.72
N VAL A 459 12.50 0.47 -17.14
CA VAL A 459 11.32 0.04 -17.87
C VAL A 459 10.70 1.28 -18.52
N GLU A 460 10.57 1.27 -19.84
CA GLU A 460 9.95 2.35 -20.60
C GLU A 460 8.49 2.05 -20.89
N ARG A 461 7.64 3.07 -20.79
CA ARG A 461 6.19 2.98 -21.02
C ARG A 461 5.66 4.21 -21.75
N GLU A 462 4.53 4.01 -22.43
CA GLU A 462 3.69 5.10 -22.89
C GLU A 462 3.27 5.93 -21.66
N PRO A 463 3.45 7.26 -21.66
CA PRO A 463 3.05 8.08 -20.53
C PRO A 463 1.56 7.93 -20.21
N ALA A 464 1.23 7.72 -18.93
CA ALA A 464 -0.15 7.77 -18.47
C ALA A 464 -0.68 9.21 -18.48
N PRO A 465 -2.00 9.41 -18.64
CA PRO A 465 -2.62 10.72 -18.44
C PRO A 465 -2.24 11.30 -17.09
N ALA A 466 -2.01 12.61 -17.04
CA ALA A 466 -1.72 13.29 -15.79
C ALA A 466 -2.90 13.07 -14.82
N PRO A 467 -2.65 12.60 -13.59
CA PRO A 467 -3.72 12.41 -12.63
C PRO A 467 -4.34 13.77 -12.27
N VAL A 468 -5.64 13.75 -11.98
CA VAL A 468 -6.33 14.91 -11.41
C VAL A 468 -5.57 15.38 -10.16
N SER A 469 -5.38 16.69 -10.06
CA SER A 469 -4.61 17.35 -9.00
C SER A 469 -5.34 18.60 -8.49
N GLY A 470 -4.82 19.22 -7.43
CA GLY A 470 -5.41 20.39 -6.76
C GLY A 470 -6.06 20.07 -5.41
N GLY A 471 -6.33 18.79 -5.13
CA GLY A 471 -6.81 18.31 -3.84
C GLY A 471 -5.70 17.73 -2.96
N LEU A 472 -6.00 16.61 -2.32
CA LEU A 472 -5.07 15.86 -1.49
C LEU A 472 -3.84 15.41 -2.32
N PRO A 473 -2.64 15.37 -1.71
CA PRO A 473 -1.43 14.93 -2.40
C PRO A 473 -1.51 13.44 -2.74
N ARG A 474 -0.70 13.01 -3.72
CA ARG A 474 -0.42 11.60 -3.99
C ARG A 474 1.01 11.30 -3.59
N VAL A 475 1.20 10.43 -2.59
CA VAL A 475 2.51 10.11 -2.04
C VAL A 475 2.95 8.71 -2.45
N ARG A 476 4.26 8.49 -2.53
CA ARG A 476 4.85 7.15 -2.70
C ARG A 476 5.97 6.93 -1.70
N ARG A 477 6.12 5.68 -1.24
CA ARG A 477 7.13 5.34 -0.22
C ARG A 477 8.55 5.64 -0.68
N ASP A 478 8.84 5.52 -1.98
CA ASP A 478 10.18 5.65 -2.54
C ASP A 478 10.54 7.05 -3.05
N GLU A 479 9.61 8.00 -3.02
CA GLU A 479 9.75 9.32 -3.65
C GLU A 479 11.04 10.06 -3.26
N ALA A 480 11.38 10.09 -1.96
CA ALA A 480 12.60 10.74 -1.49
C ALA A 480 13.88 10.11 -2.06
N TYR A 481 13.92 8.78 -2.19
CA TYR A 481 15.05 8.07 -2.77
C TYR A 481 15.09 8.24 -4.29
N GLU A 482 13.94 8.31 -4.97
CA GLU A 482 13.88 8.60 -6.39
C GLU A 482 14.45 9.97 -6.75
N VAL A 483 14.16 11.00 -5.94
CA VAL A 483 14.75 12.33 -6.11
C VAL A 483 16.27 12.25 -6.04
N LEU A 484 16.84 11.53 -5.05
CA LEU A 484 18.28 11.32 -4.94
C LEU A 484 18.85 10.59 -6.17
N ARG A 485 18.20 9.52 -6.61
CA ARG A 485 18.62 8.73 -7.78
C ARG A 485 18.53 9.55 -9.07
N ALA A 486 17.53 10.42 -9.22
CA ALA A 486 17.37 11.29 -10.37
C ALA A 486 18.53 12.29 -10.50
N ARG A 487 19.00 12.87 -9.39
CA ARG A 487 20.18 13.74 -9.35
C ARG A 487 21.43 12.98 -9.83
N SER A 488 21.64 11.76 -9.33
CA SER A 488 22.73 10.88 -9.78
C SER A 488 22.63 10.50 -11.26
N ASP A 489 21.42 10.21 -11.76
CA ASP A 489 21.22 9.88 -13.18
C ASP A 489 21.48 11.10 -14.10
N ALA A 490 21.08 12.31 -13.69
CA ALA A 490 21.42 13.55 -14.40
C ALA A 490 22.94 13.80 -14.41
N TYR A 491 23.62 13.51 -13.29
CA TYR A 491 25.08 13.57 -13.23
C TYR A 491 25.74 12.54 -14.16
N LEU A 492 25.25 11.30 -14.19
CA LEU A 492 25.71 10.25 -15.10
C LEU A 492 25.55 10.68 -16.57
N ALA A 493 24.38 11.20 -16.94
CA ALA A 493 24.11 11.67 -18.29
C ALA A 493 25.07 12.80 -18.72
N ARG A 494 25.45 13.70 -17.80
CA ARG A 494 26.35 14.83 -18.08
C ARG A 494 27.84 14.45 -18.10
N THR A 495 28.27 13.55 -17.24
CA THR A 495 29.70 13.28 -16.99
C THR A 495 30.18 11.94 -17.52
N GLY A 496 29.28 11.02 -17.87
CA GLY A 496 29.59 9.66 -18.31
C GLY A 496 29.91 8.69 -17.17
N ALA A 497 29.92 9.12 -15.91
CA ALA A 497 30.12 8.27 -14.75
C ALA A 497 29.17 8.64 -13.60
N ARG A 498 28.87 7.69 -12.71
CA ARG A 498 28.10 8.00 -11.49
C ARG A 498 28.98 8.76 -10.48
N PRO A 499 28.39 9.53 -9.56
CA PRO A 499 29.13 10.00 -8.39
C PRO A 499 29.71 8.80 -7.62
N LYS A 500 30.97 8.89 -7.17
CA LYS A 500 31.69 7.79 -6.53
C LYS A 500 32.01 8.08 -5.08
N VAL A 501 32.01 7.03 -4.25
CA VAL A 501 32.54 7.04 -2.88
C VAL A 501 33.50 5.88 -2.69
N PHE A 502 34.70 6.16 -2.20
CA PHE A 502 35.69 5.14 -1.89
C PHE A 502 35.40 4.52 -0.52
N LEU A 503 35.23 3.21 -0.45
CA LEU A 503 35.03 2.49 0.80
C LEU A 503 36.39 1.99 1.31
N ALA A 504 36.92 2.69 2.32
CA ALA A 504 38.19 2.35 2.96
C ALA A 504 37.96 1.26 4.01
N ALA A 505 38.02 -0.01 3.58
CA ALA A 505 37.92 -1.17 4.45
C ALA A 505 39.21 -1.41 5.24
N LEU A 506 39.11 -1.38 6.58
CA LEU A 506 40.28 -1.49 7.45
C LEU A 506 40.34 -2.85 8.15
N GLY A 507 41.53 -3.40 8.27
CA GLY A 507 41.77 -4.69 8.92
C GLY A 507 41.20 -5.89 8.14
N PRO A 508 41.08 -7.07 8.77
CA PRO A 508 40.62 -8.28 8.11
C PRO A 508 39.14 -8.21 7.72
N ALA A 509 38.72 -9.05 6.76
CA ALA A 509 37.34 -9.11 6.28
C ALA A 509 36.29 -9.24 7.40
N ALA A 510 36.58 -10.04 8.43
CA ALA A 510 35.70 -10.19 9.60
C ALA A 510 35.43 -8.87 10.36
N ALA A 511 36.33 -7.87 10.26
CA ALA A 511 36.16 -6.57 10.88
C ALA A 511 35.38 -5.59 10.00
N HIS A 512 35.58 -5.60 8.67
CA HIS A 512 35.03 -4.56 7.79
C HIS A 512 33.80 -4.96 6.97
N THR A 513 33.58 -6.25 6.66
CA THR A 513 32.54 -6.67 5.71
C THR A 513 31.15 -6.15 6.06
N ALA A 514 30.74 -6.22 7.33
CA ALA A 514 29.40 -5.78 7.73
C ALA A 514 29.18 -4.27 7.48
N ARG A 515 30.18 -3.44 7.79
CA ARG A 515 30.10 -1.98 7.63
C ARG A 515 30.33 -1.53 6.19
N ALA A 516 31.21 -2.21 5.45
CA ALA A 516 31.40 -2.00 4.02
C ALA A 516 30.11 -2.30 3.25
N SER A 517 29.46 -3.45 3.52
CA SER A 517 28.18 -3.81 2.90
C SER A 517 27.06 -2.83 3.26
N PHE A 518 26.97 -2.43 4.54
CA PHE A 518 26.01 -1.40 4.98
C PHE A 518 26.22 -0.06 4.25
N ALA A 519 27.47 0.41 4.18
CA ALA A 519 27.82 1.67 3.53
C ALA A 519 27.53 1.60 2.02
N ALA A 520 27.92 0.51 1.35
CA ALA A 520 27.64 0.28 -0.06
C ALA A 520 26.13 0.37 -0.35
N ASN A 521 25.32 -0.38 0.39
CA ASN A 521 23.85 -0.37 0.27
C ASN A 521 23.28 1.05 0.48
N LEU A 522 23.72 1.76 1.52
CA LEU A 522 23.28 3.13 1.79
C LEU A 522 23.61 4.08 0.62
N PHE A 523 24.85 4.10 0.14
CA PHE A 523 25.27 5.00 -0.93
C PHE A 523 24.60 4.67 -2.27
N GLN A 524 24.41 3.39 -2.57
CA GLN A 524 23.69 2.96 -3.76
C GLN A 524 22.21 3.42 -3.74
N ALA A 525 21.58 3.51 -2.57
CA ALA A 525 20.22 4.06 -2.45
C ALA A 525 20.14 5.53 -2.90
N GLY A 526 21.22 6.30 -2.73
CA GLY A 526 21.36 7.66 -3.25
C GLY A 526 21.90 7.73 -4.68
N GLY A 527 22.17 6.59 -5.32
CA GLY A 527 22.74 6.54 -6.66
C GLY A 527 24.26 6.76 -6.72
N ILE A 528 24.95 6.67 -5.60
CA ILE A 528 26.39 6.86 -5.52
C ILE A 528 27.05 5.50 -5.64
N GLU A 529 28.02 5.39 -6.54
CA GLU A 529 28.77 4.16 -6.82
C GLU A 529 29.84 3.94 -5.73
N PRO A 530 29.72 2.88 -4.90
CA PRO A 530 30.78 2.52 -3.98
C PRO A 530 31.94 1.85 -4.74
N VAL A 531 33.15 2.34 -4.52
CA VAL A 531 34.39 1.77 -5.05
C VAL A 531 35.19 1.18 -3.89
N HIS A 532 35.58 -0.09 -4.01
CA HIS A 532 36.19 -0.86 -2.93
C HIS A 532 37.37 -1.71 -3.45
N ASP A 533 38.20 -1.11 -4.32
CA ASP A 533 39.45 -1.70 -4.80
C ASP A 533 40.63 -0.85 -4.30
N PRO A 534 41.62 -1.42 -3.59
CA PRO A 534 41.74 -2.81 -3.16
C PRO A 534 40.75 -3.18 -2.04
N VAL A 535 40.59 -4.48 -1.78
CA VAL A 535 39.65 -5.04 -0.77
C VAL A 535 39.93 -4.52 0.65
N SER A 536 41.17 -4.21 0.99
CA SER A 536 41.49 -3.62 2.29
C SER A 536 42.64 -2.63 2.15
N VAL A 537 42.63 -1.63 3.02
CA VAL A 537 43.64 -0.57 3.08
C VAL A 537 44.05 -0.30 4.53
N ASP A 538 45.19 0.36 4.68
CA ASP A 538 45.73 0.88 5.94
C ASP A 538 46.20 2.33 5.73
N ALA A 539 46.75 2.96 6.78
CA ALA A 539 47.20 4.34 6.70
C ALA A 539 48.31 4.58 5.65
N ALA A 540 49.08 3.56 5.28
CA ALA A 540 50.15 3.67 4.28
C ALA A 540 49.64 3.53 2.84
N THR A 541 48.59 2.73 2.63
CA THR A 541 48.07 2.36 1.31
C THR A 541 46.81 3.13 0.90
N VAL A 542 46.05 3.67 1.86
CA VAL A 542 44.74 4.29 1.63
C VAL A 542 44.80 5.49 0.68
N ALA A 543 45.83 6.34 0.77
CA ALA A 543 45.96 7.53 -0.07
C ALA A 543 46.10 7.19 -1.57
N ALA A 544 46.91 6.18 -1.88
CA ALA A 544 47.10 5.72 -3.26
C ALA A 544 45.83 5.05 -3.81
N ALA A 545 45.19 4.19 -3.00
CA ALA A 545 43.93 3.55 -3.35
C ALA A 545 42.80 4.56 -3.60
N PHE A 546 42.65 5.56 -2.71
CA PHE A 546 41.68 6.63 -2.85
C PHE A 546 41.89 7.40 -4.16
N THR A 547 43.13 7.79 -4.46
CA THR A 547 43.46 8.50 -5.71
C THR A 547 43.14 7.64 -6.94
N ALA A 548 43.49 6.35 -6.92
CA ALA A 548 43.20 5.42 -8.01
C ALA A 548 41.70 5.18 -8.23
N SER A 549 40.89 5.25 -7.17
CA SER A 549 39.43 5.07 -7.27
C SER A 549 38.72 6.13 -8.10
N GLY A 550 39.33 7.33 -8.22
CA GLY A 550 38.72 8.51 -8.83
C GLY A 550 37.53 9.07 -8.04
N ALA A 551 37.30 8.62 -6.80
CA ALA A 551 36.31 9.19 -5.91
C ALA A 551 36.83 10.49 -5.27
N THR A 552 35.92 11.38 -4.91
CA THR A 552 36.22 12.61 -4.16
C THR A 552 35.85 12.49 -2.69
N LEU A 553 35.09 11.44 -2.33
CA LEU A 553 34.65 11.13 -0.98
C LEU A 553 35.17 9.76 -0.56
N ALA A 554 35.44 9.61 0.73
CA ALA A 554 35.84 8.33 1.32
C ALA A 554 34.98 7.97 2.54
N CYS A 555 34.72 6.69 2.76
CA CYS A 555 34.00 6.17 3.92
C CYS A 555 34.81 5.07 4.60
N LEU A 556 35.23 5.29 5.85
CA LEU A 556 35.91 4.28 6.66
C LEU A 556 34.92 3.18 7.05
N CYS A 557 35.34 1.93 6.88
CA CYS A 557 34.52 0.75 7.15
C CYS A 557 35.34 -0.28 7.96
N SER A 558 35.08 -0.40 9.26
CA SER A 558 35.68 -1.42 10.14
C SER A 558 34.99 -1.49 11.51
N SER A 559 35.40 -2.44 12.35
CA SER A 559 34.89 -2.58 13.72
C SER A 559 35.40 -1.44 14.62
N ASP A 560 34.68 -1.19 15.72
CA ASP A 560 35.05 -0.10 16.65
C ASP A 560 36.47 -0.27 17.24
N PRO A 561 36.97 -1.49 17.56
CA PRO A 561 38.37 -1.67 17.98
C PRO A 561 39.38 -1.24 16.91
N VAL A 562 39.11 -1.53 15.64
CA VAL A 562 40.03 -1.16 14.54
C VAL A 562 40.00 0.35 14.28
N TYR A 563 38.85 1.00 14.45
CA TYR A 563 38.79 2.46 14.41
C TYR A 563 39.61 3.12 15.52
N ALA A 564 39.57 2.57 16.73
CA ALA A 564 40.38 3.08 17.84
C ALA A 564 41.89 2.93 17.58
N GLU A 565 42.29 1.87 16.88
CA GLU A 565 43.70 1.61 16.56
C GLU A 565 44.24 2.49 15.43
N GLN A 566 43.51 2.61 14.32
CA GLN A 566 44.04 3.22 13.09
C GLN A 566 43.09 4.20 12.37
N GLY A 567 41.87 4.43 12.87
CA GLY A 567 40.87 5.27 12.22
C GLY A 567 41.35 6.72 11.99
N ALA A 568 41.98 7.33 12.99
CA ALA A 568 42.49 8.71 12.88
C ALA A 568 43.62 8.83 11.83
N ALA A 569 44.56 7.89 11.83
CA ALA A 569 45.68 7.88 10.88
C ALA A 569 45.19 7.73 9.43
N VAL A 570 44.22 6.83 9.21
CA VAL A 570 43.60 6.61 7.89
C VAL A 570 42.80 7.83 7.44
N ALA A 571 41.99 8.43 8.33
CA ALA A 571 41.23 9.64 8.01
C ALA A 571 42.15 10.81 7.64
N GLY A 572 43.22 11.03 8.40
CA GLY A 572 44.24 12.04 8.09
C GLY A 572 44.93 11.79 6.74
N ALA A 573 45.27 10.53 6.42
CA ALA A 573 45.87 10.17 5.14
C ALA A 573 44.91 10.43 3.95
N LEU A 574 43.61 10.17 4.12
CA LEU A 574 42.59 10.49 3.12
C LEU A 574 42.46 12.00 2.90
N ARG A 575 42.48 12.81 3.98
CA ARG A 575 42.46 14.28 3.87
C ARG A 575 43.69 14.81 3.15
N ALA A 576 44.87 14.32 3.51
CA ALA A 576 46.12 14.69 2.85
C ALA A 576 46.12 14.30 1.35
N ALA A 577 45.43 13.22 0.98
CA ALA A 577 45.23 12.80 -0.40
C ALA A 577 44.14 13.60 -1.15
N GLY A 578 43.49 14.58 -0.51
CA GLY A 578 42.52 15.46 -1.13
C GLY A 578 41.06 15.02 -1.03
N ALA A 579 40.72 14.11 -0.10
CA ALA A 579 39.32 13.75 0.15
C ALA A 579 38.50 14.97 0.61
N ALA A 580 37.50 15.33 -0.18
CA ALA A 580 36.64 16.49 0.08
C ALA A 580 35.81 16.28 1.35
N ARG A 581 35.32 15.06 1.56
CA ARG A 581 34.78 14.60 2.86
C ARG A 581 35.21 13.17 3.19
N VAL A 582 35.38 12.92 4.49
CA VAL A 582 35.67 11.62 5.07
C VAL A 582 34.49 11.23 5.97
N LEU A 583 33.81 10.16 5.60
CA LEU A 583 32.71 9.56 6.34
C LEU A 583 33.19 8.34 7.13
N LEU A 584 32.42 7.91 8.12
CA LEU A 584 32.70 6.69 8.88
C LEU A 584 31.43 5.87 9.09
N ALA A 585 31.46 4.60 8.69
CA ALA A 585 30.37 3.66 8.91
C ALA A 585 30.40 3.15 10.36
N GLY A 586 29.58 3.73 11.22
CA GLY A 586 29.57 3.50 12.66
C GLY A 586 28.75 4.54 13.43
N ARG A 587 28.45 4.23 14.69
CA ARG A 587 27.81 5.22 15.58
C ARG A 587 28.72 6.44 15.76
N PRO A 588 28.14 7.64 16.01
CA PRO A 588 28.93 8.84 16.28
C PRO A 588 29.97 8.62 17.38
N GLY A 589 31.19 9.11 17.16
CA GLY A 589 32.31 9.01 18.08
C GLY A 589 33.28 10.17 17.88
N GLU A 590 34.48 10.06 18.47
CA GLU A 590 35.49 11.12 18.48
C GLU A 590 36.70 10.77 17.60
N VAL A 591 36.47 10.24 16.38
CA VAL A 591 37.57 9.98 15.44
C VAL A 591 37.90 11.30 14.73
N PRO A 592 39.12 11.86 14.89
CA PRO A 592 39.51 13.10 14.21
C PRO A 592 39.38 13.00 12.69
N ASP A 593 39.20 14.15 12.03
CA ASP A 593 39.13 14.32 10.58
C ASP A 593 37.94 13.65 9.85
N VAL A 594 37.01 13.04 10.59
CA VAL A 594 35.72 12.51 10.08
C VAL A 594 34.64 13.60 10.09
N ASP A 595 33.99 13.84 8.95
CA ASP A 595 32.92 14.82 8.80
C ASP A 595 31.54 14.29 9.20
N THR A 596 31.28 13.02 8.94
CA THR A 596 29.92 12.46 9.00
C THR A 596 29.94 10.98 9.35
N TYR A 597 29.04 10.58 10.23
CA TYR A 597 28.85 9.20 10.65
C TYR A 597 27.62 8.60 9.97
N VAL A 598 27.75 7.42 9.39
CA VAL A 598 26.64 6.68 8.80
C VAL A 598 26.40 5.39 9.58
N PHE A 599 25.17 5.16 10.04
CA PHE A 599 24.85 4.04 10.93
C PHE A 599 23.40 3.58 10.76
N ALA A 600 23.09 2.36 11.18
CA ALA A 600 21.73 1.85 11.15
C ALA A 600 20.80 2.75 11.98
N GLY A 601 19.74 3.26 11.34
CA GLY A 601 18.79 4.21 11.94
C GLY A 601 19.15 5.69 11.80
N CYS A 602 20.26 6.06 11.14
CA CYS A 602 20.48 7.45 10.73
C CYS A 602 19.45 7.87 9.67
N ASP A 603 19.21 9.18 9.53
CA ASP A 603 18.40 9.71 8.43
C ASP A 603 19.18 9.56 7.11
N ALA A 604 18.89 8.49 6.38
CA ALA A 604 19.58 8.14 5.14
C ALA A 604 19.33 9.19 4.06
N VAL A 605 18.10 9.72 3.96
CA VAL A 605 17.74 10.72 2.95
C VAL A 605 18.51 12.01 3.16
N ALA A 606 18.53 12.53 4.39
CA ALA A 606 19.28 13.74 4.73
C ALA A 606 20.79 13.55 4.54
N THR A 607 21.31 12.39 4.94
CA THR A 607 22.73 12.04 4.76
C THR A 607 23.11 12.02 3.28
N LEU A 608 22.35 11.30 2.45
CA LEU A 608 22.60 11.16 1.02
C LEU A 608 22.42 12.48 0.28
N THR A 609 21.46 13.31 0.68
CA THR A 609 21.29 14.67 0.16
C THR A 609 22.56 15.49 0.39
N SER A 610 23.05 15.53 1.63
CA SER A 610 24.27 16.27 1.99
C SER A 610 25.52 15.75 1.26
N VAL A 611 25.59 14.44 1.03
CA VAL A 611 26.67 13.80 0.27
C VAL A 611 26.61 14.22 -1.20
N LEU A 612 25.45 14.16 -1.85
CA LEU A 612 25.28 14.60 -3.25
C LEU A 612 25.54 16.10 -3.42
N ASP A 613 25.12 16.94 -2.47
CA ASP A 613 25.40 18.38 -2.47
C ASP A 613 26.91 18.65 -2.46
N SER A 614 27.66 17.91 -1.63
CA SER A 614 29.13 18.03 -1.55
C SER A 614 29.85 17.60 -2.83
N LEU A 615 29.20 16.79 -3.66
CA LEU A 615 29.69 16.34 -4.95
C LEU A 615 29.31 17.30 -6.10
N GLY A 616 28.55 18.37 -5.83
CA GLY A 616 28.02 19.25 -6.87
C GLY A 616 27.03 18.54 -7.81
N VAL A 617 26.34 17.51 -7.30
CA VAL A 617 25.33 16.74 -8.03
C VAL A 617 23.98 17.41 -7.79
N SER A 618 23.56 18.33 -8.67
CA SER A 618 22.30 19.07 -8.53
C SER A 618 21.08 18.22 -8.87
#